data_AF-A0A5J6XRY7-F1
#
_entry.id   AF-A0A5J6XRY7-F1
#
_cell.length_a   1.000
_cell.length_b   1.000
_cell.length_c   1.000
_cell.angle_alpha   90.00
_cell.angle_beta   90.00
_cell.angle_gamma   90.00
#
_symmetry.space_group_name_H-M   'P 1'
#
loop_
_entity.id
_entity.type
_entity.pdbx_description
1 polymer ?
#
loop_
_entity_poly.entity_id
_entity_poly.type
_entity_poly.pdbx_seq_one_letter_code
_entity_poly.pdbx_strand_id
1 'polypeptide(L)' 'MDINHILRNFNEDLQNSNSLTFPICVDSFTNYWSTEFGSLDELPKEVDQLIAKRGLELGLLEEEINQ' A
#
# COMPACT_ATOMS: atom_id res chain seq x y z
N MET A 1 15.68 -8.02 -6.48
CA MET A 1 14.92 -6.88 -7.03
C MET A 1 15.22 -5.68 -6.14
N ASP A 2 15.37 -4.47 -6.67
CA ASP A 2 15.62 -3.28 -5.84
C ASP A 2 14.33 -2.81 -5.16
N ILE A 3 14.41 -2.30 -3.93
CA ILE A 3 13.27 -1.78 -3.14
C ILE A 3 12.53 -0.71 -3.92
N ASN A 4 13.25 0.18 -4.63
CA ASN A 4 12.62 1.22 -5.44
C ASN A 4 11.73 0.64 -6.55
N HIS A 5 12.13 -0.50 -7.12
CA HIS A 5 11.33 -1.18 -8.13
C HIS A 5 10.09 -1.83 -7.53
N ILE A 6 10.22 -2.41 -6.33
CA ILE A 6 9.10 -2.99 -5.58
C ILE A 6 8.06 -1.93 -5.25
N LEU A 7 8.48 -0.77 -4.72
CA LEU A 7 7.58 0.33 -4.37
C LEU A 7 6.90 0.93 -5.61
N ARG A 8 7.63 1.06 -6.72
CA ARG A 8 7.05 1.54 -7.97
C ARG A 8 5.95 0.60 -8.47
N ASN A 9 6.21 -0.71 -8.51
CA ASN A 9 5.23 -1.69 -8.97
C ASN A 9 4.01 -1.71 -8.04
N PHE A 10 4.22 -1.66 -6.72
CA PHE A 10 3.14 -1.56 -5.76
C PHE A 10 2.25 -0.33 -5.97
N ASN A 11 2.86 0.84 -6.21
CA ASN A 11 2.11 2.04 -6.53
C ASN A 11 1.31 1.90 -7.83
N GLU A 12 1.89 1.31 -8.88
CA GLU A 12 1.18 1.05 -10.13
C GLU A 12 -0.04 0.12 -9.92
N ASP A 13 0.10 -0.93 -9.11
CA ASP A 13 -0.99 -1.83 -8.76
C ASP A 13 -2.09 -1.13 -7.93
N LEU A 14 -1.69 -0.31 -6.94
CA LEU A 14 -2.61 0.48 -6.13
C LEU A 14 -3.43 1.46 -6.98
N GLN A 15 -2.80 2.15 -7.93
CA GLN A 15 -3.49 3.11 -8.81
C GLN A 15 -4.49 2.42 -9.75
N ASN A 16 -4.24 1.16 -10.11
CA ASN A 16 -5.16 0.35 -10.93
C ASN A 16 -6.25 -0.35 -10.09
N SER A 17 -6.15 -0.33 -8.77
CA SER A 17 -7.17 -0.91 -7.88
C SER A 17 -8.40 0.00 -7.73
N ASN A 18 -9.56 -0.60 -7.48
CA ASN A 18 -10.79 0.10 -7.11
C ASN A 18 -11.17 -0.25 -5.66
N SER A 19 -12.29 0.28 -5.15
CA SER A 19 -12.69 0.07 -3.75
C SER A 19 -12.84 -1.41 -3.36
N LEU A 20 -13.14 -2.31 -4.31
CA LEU A 20 -13.23 -3.76 -4.06
C LEU A 20 -11.88 -4.46 -4.14
N THR A 21 -11.00 -4.05 -5.05
CA THR A 21 -9.70 -4.71 -5.27
C THR A 21 -8.55 -4.10 -4.47
N PHE A 22 -8.75 -2.92 -3.90
CA PHE A 22 -7.76 -2.22 -3.07
C PHE A 22 -7.30 -3.04 -1.86
N PRO A 23 -8.19 -3.60 -1.01
CA PRO A 23 -7.75 -4.42 0.11
C PRO A 23 -6.93 -5.64 -0.34
N ILE A 24 -7.33 -6.27 -1.45
CA ILE A 24 -6.63 -7.42 -2.02
C ILE A 24 -5.23 -7.03 -2.51
N CYS A 25 -5.08 -5.86 -3.13
CA CYS A 25 -3.79 -5.32 -3.56
C CYS A 25 -2.86 -5.10 -2.35
N VAL A 26 -3.36 -4.48 -1.28
CA VAL A 26 -2.60 -4.25 -0.04
C VAL A 26 -2.19 -5.58 0.60
N ASP A 27 -3.12 -6.52 0.76
CA ASP A 27 -2.83 -7.85 1.33
C ASP A 27 -1.81 -8.64 0.50
N SER A 28 -1.89 -8.55 -0.82
CA SER A 28 -0.95 -9.24 -1.71
C SER A 28 0.46 -8.68 -1.56
N PHE A 29 0.58 -7.35 -1.43
CA PHE A 29 1.85 -6.69 -1.21
C PHE A 29 2.46 -7.01 0.16
N THR A 30 1.68 -6.95 1.25
CA THR A 30 2.19 -7.24 2.60
C THR A 30 2.61 -8.70 2.74
N ASN A 31 1.90 -9.63 2.09
CA ASN A 31 2.30 -11.04 2.01
C ASN A 31 3.60 -11.23 1.23
N TYR A 32 3.73 -10.58 0.06
CA TYR A 32 4.97 -10.59 -0.72
C TYR A 32 6.14 -10.05 0.11
N TRP A 33 5.95 -8.89 0.73
CA TRP A 33 6.97 -8.25 1.56
C TRP A 33 7.41 -9.14 2.72
N SER A 34 6.46 -9.69 3.48
CA SER A 34 6.78 -10.59 4.60
C SER A 34 7.50 -11.86 4.15
N THR A 35 7.19 -12.35 2.94
CA THR A 35 7.85 -13.52 2.37
C THR A 35 9.30 -13.22 1.96
N GLU A 36 9.54 -12.07 1.32
CA GLU A 36 10.86 -11.68 0.81
C GLU A 36 11.78 -11.15 1.93
N PHE A 37 11.24 -10.36 2.86
CA PHE A 37 12.00 -9.62 3.87
C PHE A 37 11.81 -10.13 5.30
N GLY A 38 10.91 -11.11 5.51
CA GLY A 38 10.73 -11.81 6.78
C GLY A 38 9.94 -11.05 7.86
N SER A 39 9.67 -9.75 7.69
CA SER A 39 8.80 -8.99 8.59
C SER A 39 8.21 -7.74 7.92
N LEU A 40 7.17 -7.18 8.53
CA LEU A 40 6.60 -5.88 8.19
C LEU A 40 7.27 -4.72 8.94
N ASP A 41 8.16 -4.98 9.91
CA ASP A 41 8.75 -3.95 10.78
C ASP A 41 9.70 -3.01 10.01
N GLU A 42 10.28 -3.50 8.91
CA GLU A 42 11.18 -2.74 8.05
C GLU A 42 10.48 -2.14 6.82
N LEU A 43 9.13 -2.06 6.82
CA LEU A 43 8.39 -1.43 5.75
C LEU A 43 8.78 0.05 5.60
N PRO A 44 9.11 0.50 4.37
CA PRO A 44 9.31 1.92 4.12
C PRO A 44 8.03 2.70 4.42
N LYS A 45 8.16 3.82 5.13
CA LYS A 45 7.04 4.75 5.44
C LYS A 45 6.26 5.21 4.21
N GLU A 46 6.89 5.18 3.04
CA GLU A 46 6.24 5.48 1.76
C GLU A 46 5.06 4.53 1.47
N VAL A 47 5.14 3.26 1.89
CA VAL A 47 4.05 2.29 1.72
C VAL A 47 2.78 2.76 2.42
N ASP A 48 2.89 3.20 3.68
CA ASP A 48 1.74 3.73 4.44
C ASP A 48 1.15 4.96 3.75
N GLN A 49 1.99 5.84 3.20
CA GLN A 49 1.54 7.03 2.48
C GLN A 49 0.80 6.67 1.19
N LEU A 50 1.28 5.68 0.45
CA LEU A 50 0.64 5.21 -0.78
C LEU A 50 -0.73 4.58 -0.48
N ILE A 51 -0.80 3.72 0.54
CA ILE A 51 -2.05 3.07 1.00
C ILE A 51 -3.04 4.12 1.47
N ALA A 52 -2.62 5.03 2.36
CA ALA A 52 -3.49 6.06 2.92
C ALA A 52 -4.04 6.98 1.82
N LYS A 53 -3.17 7.49 0.93
CA LYS A 53 -3.57 8.33 -0.18
C LYS A 53 -4.62 7.64 -1.05
N ARG A 54 -4.36 6.39 -1.46
CA ARG A 54 -5.29 5.67 -2.33
C ARG A 54 -6.60 5.32 -1.62
N GLY A 55 -6.54 4.98 -0.34
CA GLY A 55 -7.72 4.74 0.50
C GLY A 55 -8.63 5.98 0.59
N LEU A 56 -8.06 7.18 0.74
CA LEU A 56 -8.79 8.44 0.70
C LEU A 56 -9.43 8.70 -0.68
N GLU A 57 -8.67 8.51 -1.76
CA GLU A 57 -9.18 8.68 -3.14
C GLU A 57 -10.37 7.75 -3.45
N LEU A 58 -10.37 6.55 -2.88
CA LEU A 58 -11.43 5.55 -3.04
C LEU A 58 -12.59 5.71 -2.05
N GLY A 59 -12.53 6.69 -1.14
CA GLY A 59 -13.52 6.90 -0.08
C GLY A 59 -13.57 5.76 0.94
N LEU A 60 -12.49 5.01 1.09
CA LEU A 60 -12.35 3.90 2.05
C LEU A 60 -11.77 4.34 3.39
N LEU A 61 -11.07 5.47 3.39
CA LEU A 61 -10.56 6.14 4.57
C LEU A 61 -11.16 7.54 4.65
N GLU A 62 -11.26 8.06 5.86
CA GLU A 62 -11.64 9.44 6.12
C GLU A 62 -10.39 10.20 6.59
N GLU A 63 -10.23 11.45 6.14
CA GLU A 63 -9.22 12.32 6.72
C GLU A 63 -9.61 12.58 8.19
N GLU A 64 -8.77 12.17 9.13
CA GLU A 64 -8.90 12.59 10.52
C GLU A 64 -8.62 14.10 10.60
N ILE A 65 -9.69 14.90 10.55
CA ILE A 65 -9.64 16.32 10.86
C ILE A 65 -9.54 16.42 12.39
N ASN A 66 -8.31 16.53 12.89
CA ASN A 66 -8.07 16.89 14.28
C ASN A 66 -8.66 18.29 14.55
N GLN A 67 -9.76 18.35 15.31
CA GLN A 67 -10.34 19.58 15.87
C GLN A 67 -9.57 20.03 17.11
#